data_AF-A0A842LYP9-F1
#
_entry.id   AF-A0A842LYP9-F1
#
_cell.length_a   1.000
_cell.length_b   1.000
_cell.length_c   1.000
_cell.angle_alpha   90.00
_cell.angle_beta   90.00
_cell.angle_gamma   90.00
#
_symmetry.space_group_name_H-M   'P 1'
#
loop_
_entity.id
_entity.type
_entity.pdbx_description
1 polymer ?
#
loop_
_entity_poly.entity_id
_entity_poly.type
_entity_poly.pdbx_seq_one_letter_code
_entity_poly.pdbx_strand_id
1 'polypeptide(L)'
;METTQKCTHPHFRSHSRSGCERASPARRPEVDGPRRRRFNIDLGQQLHIITKQIVAYAKQFPKPVIALEGLNGIRNNFKKSKKLNKRFHSLPFRKLQTIIEYKALLKEIEVKYLTRKETKNTSKTYHRRRHFVQLKKRKFRCPKCGLTYNRGLNARINIAHRSMRAMG
;
A
#
# COMPACT_ATOMS: atom_id res chain seq x y z
N MET A 1 -2.13 64.87 20.61
CA MET A 1 -1.30 64.76 21.83
C MET A 1 -1.88 63.62 22.65
N GLU A 2 -1.12 62.54 22.79
CA GLU A 2 -1.43 61.46 23.72
C GLU A 2 -1.47 62.02 25.14
N THR A 3 -2.53 61.72 25.88
CA THR A 3 -2.46 61.65 27.34
C THR A 3 -3.30 60.48 27.82
N THR A 4 -2.58 59.57 28.46
CA THR A 4 -3.00 58.34 29.11
C THR A 4 -3.88 58.55 30.33
N GLN A 5 -4.48 57.44 30.76
CA GLN A 5 -4.97 57.12 32.10
C GLN A 5 -6.35 57.62 32.51
N LYS A 6 -7.27 56.65 32.61
CA LYS A 6 -7.86 56.22 33.89
C LYS A 6 -8.71 54.98 33.62
N CYS A 7 -8.49 53.90 34.38
CA CYS A 7 -9.59 53.07 34.88
C CYS A 7 -9.11 52.42 36.17
N THR A 8 -9.65 53.00 37.24
CA THR A 8 -9.62 52.57 38.64
C THR A 8 -10.23 51.16 38.79
N HIS A 9 -9.53 50.30 39.53
CA HIS A 9 -10.01 49.03 40.12
C HIS A 9 -11.35 49.22 40.88
N PRO A 10 -12.21 48.20 41.11
CA PRO A 10 -11.81 46.88 41.64
C PRO A 10 -12.72 45.67 41.27
N HIS A 11 -12.15 44.57 40.78
CA HIS A 11 -12.60 43.24 41.19
C HIS A 11 -11.55 42.19 40.85
N PHE A 12 -10.71 41.90 41.84
CA PHE A 12 -9.76 40.81 41.81
C PHE A 12 -10.55 39.49 41.93
N ARG A 13 -10.71 38.76 40.82
CA ARG A 13 -11.00 37.32 40.85
C ARG A 13 -10.00 36.62 39.95
N SER A 14 -8.86 36.33 40.54
CA SER A 14 -7.84 35.42 40.02
C SER A 14 -8.45 34.02 39.85
N HIS A 15 -9.03 33.73 38.68
CA HIS A 15 -9.20 32.34 38.26
C HIS A 15 -7.85 31.86 37.72
N SER A 16 -7.10 31.22 38.62
CA SER A 16 -5.93 30.42 38.33
C SER A 16 -6.23 29.46 37.18
N ARG A 17 -5.49 29.60 36.07
CA ARG A 17 -5.35 28.56 35.05
C ARG A 17 -4.47 27.44 35.61
N SER A 18 -4.96 26.74 36.63
CA SER A 18 -4.30 25.57 37.21
C SER A 18 -5.10 24.33 36.84
N GLY A 19 -4.52 23.49 35.98
CA GLY A 19 -4.97 22.11 35.80
C GLY A 19 -5.81 21.81 34.56
N CYS A 20 -5.34 22.19 33.37
CA CYS A 20 -5.77 21.46 32.17
C CYS A 20 -4.94 20.17 32.11
N GLU A 21 -5.34 19.17 32.90
CA GLU A 21 -4.82 17.81 32.73
C GLU A 21 -5.11 17.41 31.28
N ARG A 22 -4.04 17.29 30.49
CA ARG A 22 -4.13 16.64 29.18
C ARG A 22 -4.62 15.23 29.45
N ALA A 23 -5.91 14.97 29.21
CA ALA A 23 -6.47 13.64 29.26
C ALA A 23 -5.52 12.69 28.52
N SER A 24 -4.92 11.76 29.26
CA SER A 24 -4.04 10.75 28.68
C SER A 24 -4.83 10.05 27.58
N PRO A 25 -4.29 9.91 26.35
CA PRO A 25 -5.02 9.27 25.28
C PRO A 25 -5.45 7.89 25.77
N ALA A 26 -6.75 7.62 25.78
CA ALA A 26 -7.32 6.36 26.21
C ALA A 26 -6.47 5.21 25.69
N ARG A 27 -5.93 4.39 26.61
CA ARG A 27 -5.15 3.21 26.26
C ARG A 27 -5.98 2.41 25.25
N ARG A 28 -5.44 2.23 24.04
CA ARG A 28 -6.12 1.43 23.02
C ARG A 28 -6.38 0.04 23.63
N PRO A 29 -7.58 -0.54 23.47
CA PRO A 29 -7.81 -1.89 23.89
C PRO A 29 -6.77 -2.77 23.21
N GLU A 30 -5.95 -3.42 24.04
CA GLU A 30 -4.96 -4.37 23.58
C GLU A 30 -5.73 -5.48 22.87
N VAL A 31 -5.36 -5.73 21.61
CA VAL A 31 -5.97 -6.83 20.87
C VAL A 31 -5.45 -8.10 21.52
N ASP A 32 -6.31 -8.73 22.30
CA ASP A 32 -6.09 -9.94 23.06
C ASP A 32 -5.16 -10.93 22.33
N GLY A 33 -4.05 -11.28 23.00
CA GLY A 33 -2.91 -12.00 22.42
C GLY A 33 -3.28 -13.27 21.62
N PRO A 34 -4.18 -14.14 22.10
CA PRO A 34 -4.63 -15.34 21.39
C PRO A 34 -5.36 -15.02 20.07
N ARG A 35 -6.24 -14.01 20.04
CA ARG A 35 -6.96 -13.61 18.81
C ARG A 35 -6.00 -13.13 17.74
N ARG A 36 -4.97 -12.36 18.12
CA ARG A 36 -3.92 -11.91 17.20
C ARG A 36 -3.09 -13.08 16.64
N ARG A 37 -2.76 -14.08 17.48
CA ARG A 37 -2.05 -15.30 17.03
C ARG A 37 -2.88 -16.07 16.02
N ARG A 38 -4.16 -16.32 16.31
CA ARG A 38 -5.05 -17.06 15.40
C ARG A 38 -5.16 -16.38 14.03
N PHE A 39 -5.38 -15.07 14.02
CA PHE A 39 -5.41 -14.29 12.78
C PHE A 39 -4.12 -14.41 11.96
N ASN A 40 -2.95 -14.41 12.60
CA ASN A 40 -1.67 -14.56 11.90
C ASN A 40 -1.47 -15.96 11.31
N ILE A 41 -1.99 -17.00 11.97
CA ILE A 41 -1.99 -18.38 11.48
C ILE A 41 -2.88 -18.46 10.23
N ASP A 42 -4.12 -17.98 10.32
CA ASP A 42 -5.09 -18.01 9.22
C ASP A 42 -4.57 -17.22 8.00
N LEU A 43 -4.01 -16.02 8.24
CA LEU A 43 -3.33 -15.25 7.19
C LEU A 43 -2.17 -16.03 6.57
N GLY A 44 -1.37 -16.70 7.40
CA GLY A 44 -0.27 -17.56 6.92
C GLY A 44 -0.78 -18.63 5.97
N GLN A 45 -1.82 -19.37 6.38
CA GLN A 45 -2.43 -20.42 5.56
C GLN A 45 -2.95 -19.88 4.23
N GLN A 46 -3.69 -18.76 4.26
CA GLN A 46 -4.20 -18.11 3.05
C GLN A 46 -3.07 -17.71 2.10
N LEU A 47 -1.98 -17.14 2.62
CA LEU A 47 -0.81 -16.81 1.80
C LEU A 47 -0.21 -18.06 1.16
N HIS A 48 -0.11 -19.19 1.89
CA HIS A 48 0.39 -20.43 1.31
C HIS A 48 -0.54 -20.99 0.22
N ILE A 49 -1.86 -20.89 0.37
CA ILE A 49 -2.84 -21.33 -0.65
C ILE A 49 -2.70 -20.49 -1.91
N ILE A 50 -2.77 -19.16 -1.78
CA ILE A 50 -2.69 -18.22 -2.91
C ILE A 50 -1.39 -18.41 -3.69
N THR A 51 -0.26 -18.52 -2.99
CA THR A 51 1.04 -18.69 -3.64
C THR A 51 1.20 -20.05 -4.32
N LYS A 52 0.61 -21.12 -3.77
CA LYS A 52 0.55 -22.42 -4.47
C LYS A 52 -0.19 -22.29 -5.80
N GLN A 53 -1.33 -21.59 -5.81
CA GLN A 53 -2.13 -21.35 -7.02
C GLN A 53 -1.36 -20.52 -8.05
N ILE A 54 -0.66 -19.46 -7.62
CA ILE A 54 0.16 -18.62 -8.52
C ILE A 54 1.25 -19.45 -9.21
N VAL A 55 1.99 -20.25 -8.44
CA VAL A 55 3.09 -21.07 -8.98
C VAL A 55 2.54 -22.18 -9.88
N ALA A 56 1.43 -22.82 -9.49
CA ALA A 56 0.77 -23.83 -10.31
C ALA A 56 0.30 -23.27 -11.65
N TYR A 57 -0.28 -22.06 -11.66
CA TYR A 57 -0.67 -21.37 -12.87
C TYR A 57 0.55 -21.03 -13.76
N ALA A 58 1.61 -20.49 -13.16
CA ALA A 58 2.83 -20.16 -13.90
C ALA A 58 3.48 -21.41 -14.55
N LYS A 59 3.44 -22.56 -13.89
CA LYS A 59 4.01 -23.82 -14.41
C LYS A 59 3.34 -24.32 -15.70
N GLN A 60 2.15 -23.85 -16.05
CA GLN A 60 1.44 -24.24 -17.27
C GLN A 60 2.09 -23.68 -18.55
N PHE A 61 3.00 -22.71 -18.42
CA PHE A 61 3.67 -22.07 -19.54
C PHE A 61 5.08 -22.66 -19.75
N PRO A 62 5.61 -22.66 -20.98
CA PRO A 62 6.87 -23.36 -21.31
C PRO A 62 8.13 -22.72 -20.71
N LYS A 63 8.19 -21.39 -20.59
CA LYS A 63 9.32 -20.65 -19.98
C LYS A 63 8.78 -19.57 -19.04
N PRO A 64 8.24 -19.95 -17.87
CA PRO A 64 7.53 -19.02 -17.02
C PRO A 64 8.48 -18.12 -16.24
N VAL A 65 8.09 -16.85 -16.12
CA VAL A 65 8.75 -15.85 -15.27
C VAL A 65 7.69 -15.14 -14.46
N ILE A 66 7.91 -15.02 -13.14
CA ILE A 66 7.03 -14.28 -12.24
C ILE A 66 7.64 -12.90 -11.98
N ALA A 67 6.99 -11.85 -12.48
CA ALA A 67 7.43 -10.47 -12.23
C ALA A 67 6.72 -9.86 -11.00
N LEU A 68 7.50 -9.37 -10.04
CA LEU A 68 7.04 -8.71 -8.81
C LEU A 68 7.56 -7.27 -8.74
N GLU A 69 6.81 -6.40 -8.07
CA GLU A 69 7.25 -5.03 -7.79
C GLU A 69 8.21 -5.00 -6.59
N GLY A 70 9.29 -4.23 -6.70
CA GLY A 70 10.16 -3.88 -5.58
C GLY A 70 9.45 -2.95 -4.58
N LEU A 71 8.81 -3.53 -3.56
CA LEU A 71 8.04 -2.78 -2.55
C LEU A 71 8.92 -2.19 -1.42
N ASN A 72 10.23 -2.02 -1.65
CA ASN A 72 11.19 -1.60 -0.62
C ASN A 72 10.85 -0.17 -0.18
N GLY A 73 10.78 0.08 1.13
CA GLY A 73 10.46 1.41 1.68
C GLY A 73 9.05 1.94 1.36
N ILE A 74 8.12 1.11 0.87
CA ILE A 74 6.75 1.56 0.55
C ILE A 74 5.99 2.08 1.78
N ARG A 75 6.28 1.49 2.95
CA ARG A 75 5.70 1.87 4.24
C ARG A 75 6.10 3.29 4.66
N ASN A 76 7.33 3.70 4.38
CA ASN A 76 7.84 5.03 4.78
C ASN A 76 7.24 6.15 3.92
N ASN A 77 6.88 5.81 2.68
CA ASN A 77 6.32 6.74 1.71
C ASN A 77 4.78 6.84 1.77
N PHE A 78 4.11 5.92 2.48
CA PHE A 78 2.66 5.90 2.56
C PHE A 78 2.15 6.75 3.73
N LYS A 79 1.89 8.05 3.46
CA LYS A 79 1.34 9.00 4.42
C LYS A 79 -0.09 9.39 4.03
N LYS A 80 -1.08 8.74 4.64
CA LYS A 80 -2.52 9.03 4.52
C LYS A 80 -3.16 9.15 5.91
N SER A 81 -4.47 8.94 6.04
CA SER A 81 -5.17 9.00 7.32
C SER A 81 -4.71 7.89 8.27
N LYS A 82 -4.82 8.12 9.60
CA LYS A 82 -4.43 7.14 10.64
C LYS A 82 -5.05 5.75 10.40
N LYS A 83 -6.34 5.70 10.04
CA LYS A 83 -7.07 4.45 9.75
C LYS A 83 -6.52 3.73 8.52
N LEU A 84 -6.26 4.45 7.43
CA LEU A 84 -5.71 3.87 6.20
C LEU A 84 -4.27 3.40 6.38
N ASN A 85 -3.45 4.17 7.09
CA ASN A 85 -2.08 3.77 7.39
C ASN A 85 -2.08 2.46 8.20
N LYS A 86 -2.90 2.35 9.26
CA LYS A 86 -3.01 1.11 10.05
C LYS A 86 -3.33 -0.11 9.16
N ARG A 87 -4.32 0.01 8.28
CA ARG A 87 -4.70 -1.06 7.33
C ARG A 87 -3.60 -1.37 6.32
N PHE A 88 -2.88 -0.36 5.85
CA PHE A 88 -1.79 -0.55 4.90
C PHE A 88 -0.59 -1.26 5.55
N HIS A 89 -0.22 -0.84 6.76
CA HIS A 89 0.91 -1.42 7.49
C HIS A 89 0.65 -2.86 7.95
N SER A 90 -0.62 -3.26 8.13
CA SER A 90 -0.98 -4.65 8.45
C SER A 90 -0.88 -5.61 7.26
N LEU A 91 -0.68 -5.12 6.02
CA LEU A 91 -0.59 -5.98 4.86
C LEU A 91 0.77 -6.74 4.82
N PRO A 92 0.76 -8.07 4.58
CA PRO A 92 1.95 -8.92 4.66
C PRO A 92 2.73 -8.97 3.34
N PHE A 93 3.07 -7.81 2.75
CA PHE A 93 3.72 -7.73 1.43
C PHE A 93 4.99 -8.58 1.32
N ARG A 94 5.89 -8.46 2.30
CA ARG A 94 7.16 -9.20 2.33
C ARG A 94 6.96 -10.70 2.48
N LYS A 95 6.08 -11.09 3.40
CA LYS A 95 5.77 -12.50 3.62
C LYS A 95 5.19 -13.14 2.37
N LEU A 96 4.31 -12.45 1.64
CA LEU A 96 3.79 -12.93 0.36
C LEU A 96 4.91 -13.09 -0.67
N GLN A 97 5.77 -12.08 -0.82
CA GLN A 97 6.91 -12.10 -1.75
C GLN A 97 7.85 -13.27 -1.47
N THR A 98 8.28 -13.44 -0.22
CA THR A 98 9.15 -14.55 0.21
C THR A 98 8.51 -15.92 -0.06
N ILE A 99 7.21 -16.07 0.21
CA ILE A 99 6.52 -17.34 -0.05
C ILE A 99 6.46 -17.64 -1.56
N ILE A 100 6.28 -16.63 -2.41
CA ILE A 100 6.34 -16.80 -3.86
C ILE A 100 7.74 -17.21 -4.30
N GLU A 101 8.77 -16.50 -3.85
CA GLU A 101 10.18 -16.75 -4.20
C GLU A 101 10.57 -18.20 -3.95
N TYR A 102 10.43 -18.69 -2.72
CA TYR A 102 10.89 -20.05 -2.41
C TYR A 102 10.08 -21.11 -3.15
N LYS A 103 8.76 -20.92 -3.33
CA LYS A 103 7.93 -21.89 -4.05
C LYS A 103 8.18 -21.90 -5.55
N ALA A 104 8.47 -20.74 -6.12
CA ALA A 104 8.86 -20.60 -7.52
C ALA A 104 10.23 -21.27 -7.75
N LEU A 105 11.19 -21.03 -6.85
CA LEU A 105 12.51 -21.66 -6.88
C LEU A 105 12.42 -23.20 -6.84
N LEU A 106 11.57 -23.77 -5.98
CA LEU A 106 11.29 -25.21 -5.93
C LEU A 106 10.68 -25.79 -7.21
N LYS A 107 10.25 -24.95 -8.14
CA LYS A 107 9.69 -25.33 -9.45
C LYS A 107 10.51 -24.76 -10.61
N GLU A 108 11.72 -24.28 -10.32
CA GLU A 108 12.65 -23.71 -11.32
C GLU A 108 12.04 -22.53 -12.09
N ILE A 109 11.11 -21.80 -11.47
CA ILE A 109 10.48 -20.61 -12.04
C ILE A 109 11.24 -19.38 -11.58
N GLU A 110 11.75 -18.60 -12.54
CA GLU A 110 12.45 -17.36 -12.26
C GLU A 110 11.50 -16.29 -11.68
N VAL A 111 11.93 -15.62 -10.61
CA VAL A 111 11.22 -14.47 -10.04
C VAL A 111 12.02 -13.20 -10.29
N LYS A 112 11.45 -12.25 -11.04
CA LYS A 112 12.07 -10.96 -11.35
C LYS A 112 11.46 -9.84 -10.54
N TYR A 113 12.32 -9.00 -9.95
CA TYR A 113 11.91 -7.77 -9.29
C TYR A 113 12.09 -6.56 -10.17
N LEU A 114 11.00 -5.85 -10.43
CA LEU A 114 11.04 -4.55 -11.10
C LEU A 114 11.34 -3.44 -10.09
N THR A 115 12.21 -2.52 -10.50
CA THR A 115 12.54 -1.31 -9.75
C THR A 115 11.34 -0.36 -9.65
N ARG A 116 11.41 0.57 -8.71
CA ARG A 116 10.38 1.62 -8.56
C ARG A 116 10.24 2.49 -9.80
N LYS A 117 11.31 2.68 -10.58
CA LYS A 117 11.26 3.41 -11.86
C LYS A 117 10.43 2.62 -12.89
N GLU A 118 10.66 1.31 -12.96
CA GLU A 118 9.95 0.39 -13.86
C GLU A 118 8.52 0.10 -13.43
N THR A 119 8.11 0.30 -12.17
CA THR A 119 6.70 0.13 -11.77
C THR A 119 5.94 1.45 -11.69
N LYS A 120 6.62 2.59 -11.85
CA LYS A 120 6.01 3.92 -11.80
C LYS A 120 4.93 4.05 -12.87
N ASN A 121 3.77 4.57 -12.45
CA ASN A 121 2.62 4.89 -13.30
C ASN A 121 2.05 3.73 -14.13
N THR A 122 2.43 2.46 -13.89
CA THR A 122 1.87 1.27 -14.58
C THR A 122 0.34 1.24 -14.52
N SER A 123 -0.24 1.70 -13.42
CA SER A 123 -1.69 1.79 -13.26
C SER A 123 -2.36 2.92 -14.05
N LYS A 124 -1.61 3.93 -14.51
CA LYS A 124 -2.11 5.14 -15.19
C LYS A 124 -1.72 5.19 -16.66
N THR A 125 -0.71 4.44 -17.06
CA THR A 125 -0.27 4.31 -18.45
C THR A 125 -1.16 3.29 -19.16
N TYR A 126 -1.81 3.66 -20.25
CA TYR A 126 -2.60 2.71 -21.02
C TYR A 126 -1.70 1.64 -21.63
N HIS A 127 -1.94 0.35 -21.34
CA HIS A 127 -1.04 -0.71 -21.81
C HIS A 127 -0.88 -0.75 -23.35
N ARG A 128 -1.96 -0.46 -24.11
CA ARG A 128 -1.96 -0.57 -25.57
C ARG A 128 -1.30 0.61 -26.29
N ARG A 129 -1.54 1.85 -25.83
CA ARG A 129 -1.03 3.08 -26.51
C ARG A 129 -0.11 3.94 -25.65
N ARG A 130 0.28 3.48 -24.46
CA ARG A 130 1.28 4.09 -23.57
C ARG A 130 1.07 5.55 -23.13
N HIS A 131 -0.08 6.14 -23.40
CA HIS A 131 -0.42 7.47 -22.90
C HIS A 131 -0.87 7.43 -21.44
N PHE A 132 -0.71 8.55 -20.75
CA PHE A 132 -1.12 8.72 -19.38
C PHE A 132 -2.62 9.06 -19.29
N VAL A 133 -3.30 8.50 -18.28
CA VAL A 133 -4.70 8.82 -17.97
C VAL A 133 -4.82 9.23 -16.51
N GLN A 134 -5.50 10.35 -16.26
CA GLN A 134 -5.84 10.79 -14.91
C GLN A 134 -7.03 9.95 -14.40
N LEU A 135 -6.82 9.22 -13.30
CA LEU A 135 -7.81 8.30 -12.77
C LEU A 135 -8.42 8.84 -11.49
N LYS A 136 -9.74 9.02 -11.48
CA LYS A 136 -10.53 9.33 -10.28
C LYS A 136 -11.11 8.08 -9.60
N LYS A 137 -11.25 6.96 -10.31
CA LYS A 137 -11.93 5.74 -9.85
C LYS A 137 -11.08 4.48 -10.10
N ARG A 138 -11.58 3.30 -9.69
CA ARG A 138 -10.94 1.98 -9.95
C ARG A 138 -11.02 1.53 -11.42
N LYS A 139 -11.95 2.09 -12.18
CA LYS A 139 -12.06 1.87 -13.62
C LYS A 139 -11.12 2.82 -14.37
N PHE A 140 -10.35 2.26 -15.28
CA PHE A 140 -9.56 2.96 -16.27
C PHE A 140 -10.40 3.07 -17.54
N ARG A 141 -10.59 4.27 -18.10
CA ARG A 141 -11.24 4.48 -19.41
C ARG A 141 -10.27 5.19 -20.32
N CYS A 142 -9.99 4.63 -21.48
CA CYS A 142 -9.17 5.29 -22.48
C CYS A 142 -9.97 6.39 -23.19
N PRO A 143 -9.50 7.64 -23.23
CA PRO A 143 -10.20 8.72 -23.95
C PRO A 143 -10.14 8.54 -25.47
N LYS A 144 -9.11 7.86 -26.01
CA LYS A 144 -8.90 7.71 -27.46
C LYS A 144 -9.59 6.50 -28.09
N CYS A 145 -9.80 5.42 -27.35
CA CYS A 145 -10.42 4.19 -27.88
C CYS A 145 -11.66 3.73 -27.12
N GLY A 146 -12.11 4.50 -26.13
CA GLY A 146 -13.33 4.22 -25.35
C GLY A 146 -13.24 3.05 -24.37
N LEU A 147 -12.23 2.19 -24.51
CA LEU A 147 -12.20 0.92 -23.81
C LEU A 147 -11.96 1.09 -22.30
N THR A 148 -12.69 0.30 -21.51
CA THR A 148 -12.71 0.39 -20.05
C THR A 148 -12.11 -0.87 -19.42
N TYR A 149 -11.14 -0.69 -18.53
CA TYR A 149 -10.44 -1.77 -17.83
C TYR A 149 -10.41 -1.56 -16.31
N ASN A 150 -10.12 -2.62 -15.57
CA ASN A 150 -9.71 -2.50 -14.18
C ASN A 150 -8.29 -1.91 -14.09
N ARG A 151 -8.09 -0.90 -13.23
CA ARG A 151 -6.78 -0.25 -13.02
C ARG A 151 -5.67 -1.24 -12.62
N GLY A 152 -5.98 -2.23 -11.80
CA GLY A 152 -5.06 -3.27 -11.37
C GLY A 152 -4.68 -4.20 -12.53
N LEU A 153 -5.63 -4.57 -13.38
CA LEU A 153 -5.35 -5.37 -14.58
C LEU A 153 -4.41 -4.63 -15.54
N ASN A 154 -4.69 -3.35 -15.82
CA ASN A 154 -3.81 -2.51 -16.64
C ASN A 154 -2.39 -2.41 -16.04
N ALA A 155 -2.27 -2.29 -14.71
CA ALA A 155 -0.97 -2.29 -14.04
C ALA A 155 -0.21 -3.62 -14.23
N ARG A 156 -0.89 -4.76 -14.07
CA ARG A 156 -0.30 -6.10 -14.26
C ARG A 156 0.22 -6.31 -15.69
N ILE A 157 -0.56 -5.90 -16.69
CA ILE A 157 -0.15 -5.99 -18.11
C ILE A 157 1.09 -5.13 -18.36
N ASN A 158 1.13 -3.90 -17.83
CA ASN A 158 2.30 -3.04 -17.96
C ASN A 158 3.54 -3.59 -17.25
N ILE A 159 3.37 -4.21 -16.07
CA ILE A 159 4.45 -4.89 -15.36
C ILE A 159 5.01 -6.03 -16.22
N ALA A 160 4.14 -6.88 -16.78
CA ALA A 160 4.55 -7.97 -17.65
C ALA A 160 5.31 -7.47 -18.91
N HIS A 161 4.80 -6.43 -19.57
CA HIS A 161 5.51 -5.84 -20.71
C HIS A 161 6.87 -5.24 -20.35
N ARG A 162 7.00 -4.65 -19.15
CA ARG A 162 8.28 -4.07 -18.70
C ARG A 162 9.26 -5.16 -18.30
N SER A 163 8.82 -6.24 -17.67
CA SER A 163 9.68 -7.38 -17.34
C SER A 163 10.19 -8.10 -18.58
N MET A 164 9.40 -8.19 -19.65
CA MET A 164 9.87 -8.78 -20.92
C MET A 164 10.90 -7.91 -21.65
N ARG A 165 10.80 -6.59 -21.53
CA ARG A 165 11.76 -5.66 -22.16
C ARG A 165 13.13 -5.67 -21.52
N ALA A 166 13.23 -6.06 -20.26
CA ALA A 166 14.52 -6.24 -19.60
C ALA A 166 15.21 -7.57 -20.01
N MET A 167 14.57 -8.42 -20.82
CA MET A 167 15.12 -9.69 -21.30
C MET A 167 15.73 -9.60 -22.71
N GLY A 168 15.89 -8.41 -23.28
CA GLY A 168 16.45 -8.17 -24.61
C GLY A 168 17.20 -6.86 -24.69
#